data_AF-A0A1M3K0F2-F1
#
_entry.id   AF-A0A1M3K0F2-F1
#
_cell.length_a   1.000
_cell.length_b   1.000
_cell.length_c   1.000
_cell.angle_alpha   90.00
_cell.angle_beta   90.00
_cell.angle_gamma   90.00
#
_symmetry.space_group_name_H-M   'P 1'
#
loop_
_entity.id
_entity.type
_entity.pdbx_description
1 polymer ?
#
loop_
_entity_poly.entity_id
_entity_poly.type
_entity_poly.pdbx_seq_one_letter_code
_entity_poly.pdbx_strand_id
1 'polypeptide(L)'
;MPEGTPIPRQFFLVTNNGQFVIDWGNQRYQDIFTGEAVFLPDETIAFPVKESELIWLKNNGTISFFDRFLVYVFNLPSLFD
;
A
#
# COMPACT_ATOMS: atom_id res chain seq x y z
N MET A 1 9.37 -18.44 2.83
CA MET A 1 8.60 -17.36 3.46
C MET A 1 8.35 -16.32 2.40
N PRO A 2 7.22 -15.59 2.41
CA PRO A 2 7.04 -14.49 1.47
C PRO A 2 8.15 -13.46 1.68
N GLU A 3 8.68 -12.93 0.58
CA GLU A 3 9.71 -11.89 0.64
C GLU A 3 9.08 -10.51 0.84
N GLY A 4 9.82 -9.56 1.41
CA GLY A 4 9.36 -8.19 1.60
C GLY A 4 8.81 -7.90 3.00
N THR A 5 8.40 -6.65 3.19
CA THR A 5 7.94 -6.12 4.47
C THR A 5 6.47 -6.48 4.68
N PRO A 6 6.11 -7.20 5.76
CA PRO A 6 4.72 -7.54 6.06
C PRO A 6 3.98 -6.32 6.61
N ILE A 7 2.86 -5.96 5.98
CA ILE A 7 2.04 -4.81 6.37
C ILE A 7 0.59 -5.27 6.51
N PRO A 8 -0.13 -4.82 7.56
CA PRO A 8 -1.55 -5.09 7.69
C PRO A 8 -2.33 -4.64 6.45
N ARG A 9 -3.10 -5.56 5.86
CA ARG A 9 -3.88 -5.32 4.64
C ARG A 9 -4.82 -4.11 4.77
N GLN A 10 -5.34 -3.87 5.97
CA GLN A 10 -6.25 -2.76 6.24
C GLN A 10 -5.61 -1.37 6.08
N PHE A 11 -4.28 -1.26 6.00
CA PHE A 11 -3.58 0.00 5.77
C PHE A 11 -3.49 0.35 4.28
N PHE A 12 -3.78 -0.58 3.39
CA PHE A 12 -3.69 -0.34 1.95
C PHE A 12 -4.96 0.32 1.44
N LEU A 13 -4.80 1.48 0.84
CA LEU A 13 -5.88 2.24 0.22
C LEU A 13 -5.59 2.45 -1.27
N VAL A 14 -6.66 2.58 -2.04
CA VAL A 14 -6.66 3.09 -3.40
C VAL A 14 -7.49 4.38 -3.44
N THR A 15 -6.89 5.45 -3.90
CA THR A 15 -7.56 6.74 -4.06
C THR A 15 -8.51 6.71 -5.27
N ASN A 16 -9.45 7.64 -5.33
CA ASN A 16 -10.36 7.82 -6.47
C ASN A 16 -9.64 8.14 -7.80
N ASN A 17 -8.38 8.57 -7.76
CA ASN A 17 -7.53 8.76 -8.95
C ASN A 17 -6.65 7.55 -9.28
N GLY A 18 -6.77 6.43 -8.55
CA GLY A 18 -6.07 5.17 -8.82
C GLY A 18 -4.69 5.03 -8.20
N GLN A 19 -4.29 5.95 -7.32
CA GLN A 19 -3.04 5.84 -6.56
C GLN A 19 -3.18 4.82 -5.42
N PHE A 20 -2.20 3.92 -5.32
CA PHE A 20 -2.13 2.94 -4.23
C PHE A 20 -1.20 3.44 -3.14
N VAL A 21 -1.72 3.53 -1.93
CA VAL A 21 -0.98 4.06 -0.77
C VAL A 21 -1.11 3.15 0.45
N ILE A 22 -0.15 3.27 1.35
CA ILE A 22 -0.22 2.74 2.72
C ILE A 22 -0.56 3.92 3.64
N ASP A 23 -1.64 3.82 4.39
CA ASP A 23 -2.03 4.76 5.44
C ASP A 23 -1.46 4.32 6.78
N TRP A 24 -0.51 5.11 7.29
CA TRP A 24 0.13 4.91 8.58
C TRP A 24 -0.58 5.66 9.72
N GLY A 25 -1.71 6.31 9.43
CA GLY A 25 -2.42 7.21 10.34
C GLY A 25 -1.76 8.60 10.43
N ASN A 26 -2.39 9.52 11.16
CA ASN A 26 -1.87 10.88 11.38
C ASN A 26 -1.51 11.63 10.08
N GLN A 27 -2.30 11.43 9.02
CA GLN A 27 -2.06 12.02 7.68
C GLN A 27 -0.72 11.62 7.05
N ARG A 28 -0.15 10.48 7.46
CA ARG A 28 1.09 9.93 6.90
C ARG A 28 0.75 8.83 5.91
N TYR A 29 0.96 9.12 4.63
CA TYR A 29 0.75 8.17 3.55
C TYR A 29 2.06 7.86 2.85
N GLN A 30 2.19 6.64 2.34
CA GLN A 30 3.34 6.20 1.55
C GLN A 30 2.85 5.60 0.25
N ASP A 31 3.42 6.05 -0.87
CA ASP A 31 3.14 5.46 -2.19
C ASP A 31 3.74 4.05 -2.27
N ILE A 32 2.95 3.07 -2.70
CA ILE A 32 3.40 1.67 -2.74
C ILE A 32 4.46 1.40 -3.82
N PHE A 33 4.48 2.20 -4.89
CA PHE A 33 5.36 1.99 -6.03
C PHE A 33 6.70 2.69 -5.85
N THR A 34 6.67 3.95 -5.40
CA THR A 34 7.90 4.72 -5.21
C THR A 34 8.48 4.53 -3.81
N GLY A 35 7.65 4.14 -2.83
CA GLY A 35 8.03 4.11 -1.42
C GLY A 35 8.15 5.49 -0.78
N GLU A 36 7.84 6.57 -1.50
CA GLU A 36 7.94 7.93 -0.99
C GLU A 36 6.76 8.31 -0.09
N ALA A 37 7.00 9.23 0.84
CA ALA A 37 5.92 9.86 1.59
C ALA A 37 5.07 10.71 0.64
N VAL A 38 3.75 10.59 0.73
CA VAL A 38 2.82 11.37 -0.09
C VAL A 38 1.83 12.12 0.79
N PHE A 39 1.44 13.29 0.33
CA PHE A 39 0.36 14.07 0.92
C PHE A 39 -0.90 13.86 0.09
N LEU A 40 -1.99 13.47 0.74
CA LEU A 40 -3.30 13.38 0.11
C LEU A 40 -4.10 14.64 0.46
N PRO A 41 -4.60 15.41 -0.52
CA PRO A 41 -5.53 16.50 -0.28
C PRO A 41 -6.74 16.05 0.55
N ASP A 42 -7.30 16.94 1.38
CA ASP A 42 -8.44 16.64 2.26
C ASP A 42 -9.69 16.14 1.51
N GLU A 43 -9.83 16.54 0.25
CA GLU A 43 -10.91 16.11 -0.66
C GLU A 43 -10.67 14.76 -1.34
N THR A 44 -9.52 14.14 -1.09
CA THR A 44 -9.17 12.83 -1.64
C THR A 44 -10.06 11.77 -1.01
N ILE A 45 -10.81 11.08 -1.86
CA ILE A 45 -11.57 9.91 -1.44
C ILE A 45 -10.69 8.68 -1.67
N ALA A 46 -10.48 7.89 -0.62
CA ALA A 46 -9.73 6.65 -0.67
C ALA A 46 -10.58 5.47 -0.17
N PHE A 47 -10.33 4.30 -0.74
CA PHE A 47 -11.06 3.07 -0.45
C PHE A 47 -10.08 1.97 -0.07
N PRO A 48 -10.46 1.01 0.80
CA PRO A 48 -9.66 -0.17 1.04
C PRO A 48 -9.38 -0.94 -0.26
N VAL A 49 -8.14 -1.40 -0.43
CA VAL A 49 -7.78 -2.18 -1.61
C VAL A 49 -8.57 -3.49 -1.72
N LYS A 50 -9.03 -3.77 -2.93
CA LYS A 50 -9.77 -4.99 -3.27
C LYS A 50 -8.80 -6.13 -3.57
N GLU A 51 -9.33 -7.35 -3.51
CA GLU A 51 -8.55 -8.53 -3.84
C GLU A 51 -8.03 -8.51 -5.29
N SER A 52 -8.84 -8.06 -6.24
CA SER A 52 -8.41 -7.91 -7.64
C SER A 52 -7.23 -6.96 -7.82
N GLU A 53 -7.16 -5.90 -7.00
CA GLU A 53 -6.07 -4.92 -7.03
C GLU A 53 -4.79 -5.51 -6.41
N LEU A 54 -4.92 -6.28 -5.32
CA LEU A 54 -3.78 -7.02 -4.75
C LEU A 54 -3.25 -8.10 -5.71
N ILE A 55 -4.13 -8.79 -6.44
CA ILE A 55 -3.72 -9.71 -7.51
C ILE A 55 -2.93 -8.96 -8.58
N TRP A 56 -3.39 -7.77 -8.98
CA TRP A 56 -2.69 -6.95 -9.96
C TRP A 56 -1.32 -6.46 -9.44
N LEU A 57 -1.24 -5.98 -8.20
CA LEU A 57 0.01 -5.58 -7.52
C LEU A 57 0.99 -6.75 -7.34
N LYS A 58 0.48 -7.97 -7.21
CA LYS A 58 1.34 -9.16 -7.17
C LYS A 58 1.88 -9.48 -8.57
N ASN A 59 1.01 -9.43 -9.57
CA ASN A 59 1.39 -9.78 -10.95
C ASN A 59 2.35 -8.76 -11.58
N ASN A 60 2.31 -7.49 -11.17
CA ASN A 60 3.23 -6.45 -11.63
C ASN A 60 4.55 -6.41 -10.84
N GLY A 61 4.69 -7.22 -9.79
CA GLY A 61 5.90 -7.30 -8.98
C GLY A 61 6.05 -6.24 -7.87
N THR A 62 5.02 -5.44 -7.57
CA THR A 62 5.05 -4.50 -6.44
C THR A 62 4.98 -5.22 -5.08
N ILE A 63 4.20 -6.30 -4.99
CA ILE A 63 4.11 -7.13 -3.79
C ILE A 63 4.47 -8.58 -4.10
N SER A 64 5.03 -9.30 -3.13
CA SER A 64 5.41 -10.70 -3.30
C SER A 64 4.21 -11.64 -3.06
N PHE A 65 3.36 -11.29 -2.10
CA PHE A 65 2.29 -12.11 -1.59
C PHE A 65 1.29 -11.28 -0.81
N PHE A 66 0.08 -11.81 -0.65
CA PHE A 66 -0.89 -11.29 0.30
C PHE A 66 -1.81 -12.44 0.77
N ASP A 67 -2.39 -12.26 1.95
CA ASP A 67 -3.46 -13.10 2.48
C ASP A 67 -4.61 -12.24 3.03
N ARG A 68 -5.39 -12.80 3.96
CA ARG A 68 -6.51 -12.09 4.60
C ARG A 68 -6.05 -10.92 5.46
N PHE A 69 -4.86 -11.00 6.05
CA PHE A 69 -4.37 -10.09 7.09
C PHE A 69 -3.16 -9.27 6.64
N LEU A 70 -2.28 -9.84 5.82
CA LEU A 70 -1.00 -9.25 5.47
C LEU A 70 -0.82 -9.10 3.97
N VAL A 71 -0.09 -8.06 3.60
CA VAL A 71 0.46 -7.82 2.27
C VAL A 71 1.97 -7.67 2.43
N TYR A 72 2.73 -8.34 1.58
CA TYR A 72 4.19 -8.38 1.65
C TYR A 72 4.78 -7.54 0.52
N VAL A 73 5.21 -6.31 0.84
CA VAL A 73 5.66 -5.31 -0.14
C VAL A 73 7.17 -5.42 -0.35
N PHE A 74 7.62 -5.45 -1.60
CA PHE A 74 9.05 -5.49 -1.89
C PHE A 74 9.71 -4.15 -1.62
N ASN A 75 10.92 -4.17 -1.03
CA ASN A 75 11.83 -3.02 -0.92
C ASN A 75 11.19 -1.73 -0.39
N LEU A 76 10.17 -1.82 0.48
CA LEU A 76 9.53 -0.63 1.02
C LEU A 76 10.49 0.08 2.00
N PRO A 77 10.94 1.31 1.71
CA PRO A 77 11.85 2.04 2.58
C PRO A 77 11.16 2.43 3.88
N SER A 78 11.94 2.46 4.98
CA SER A 78 11.48 3.03 6.24
C SER A 78 11.40 4.56 6.09
N LEU A 79 10.21 5.13 6.28
CA LEU A 79 10.00 6.58 6.18
C LEU A 79 9.96 7.29 7.53
N PHE A 80 9.69 6.57 8.61
CA PHE A 80 9.50 7.14 9.93
C PHE A 80 10.48 6.48 10.89
N ASP A 81 11.38 7.29 11.46
CA ASP A 81 12.28 6.92 12.55
C ASP A 81 11.53 6.79 13.89
#